data_AF-A0A0P8DYW0-F1
#
_entry.id   AF-A0A0P8DYW0-F1
#
_cell.length_a   1.000
_cell.length_b   1.000
_cell.length_c   1.000
_cell.angle_alpha   90.00
_cell.angle_beta   90.00
_cell.angle_gamma   90.00
#
_symmetry.space_group_name_H-M   'P 1'
#
loop_
_entity.id
_entity.type
_entity.pdbx_description
1 polymer ?
#
loop_
_entity_poly.entity_id
_entity_poly.type
_entity_poly.pdbx_seq_one_letter_code
_entity_poly.pdbx_strand_id
1 'polypeptide(L)'
;MQSITLLILGCLVGSLIKLADDISDKNLRINRLFAIPFGIIYGSLMGYMMIADIDAALIFGGISLGCLVSGKINSNGHYFGLAAILAIVFFNGIKLSPLVFMIAAFAFFDEMGEIIKISSMHLVFKYRLFLKIGLFLLFILDLIGFNGVLLLFAFDFAYILTGRLDSRLVHEI
;
A
#
# COMPACT_ATOMS: atom_id res chain seq x y z
N MET A 1 3.61 17.53 4.87
CA MET A 1 4.22 17.66 3.51
C MET A 1 3.28 18.44 2.58
N GLN A 2 3.75 19.06 1.48
CA GLN A 2 2.83 19.68 0.51
C GLN A 2 1.99 18.62 -0.20
N SER A 3 0.69 18.89 -0.43
CA SER A 3 -0.26 17.90 -0.99
C SER A 3 0.16 17.38 -2.36
N ILE A 4 0.74 18.21 -3.23
CA ILE A 4 1.23 17.79 -4.55
C ILE A 4 2.38 16.79 -4.41
N THR A 5 3.35 17.05 -3.54
CA THR A 5 4.45 16.13 -3.27
C THR A 5 3.92 14.80 -2.75
N LEU A 6 2.96 14.85 -1.81
CA LEU A 6 2.34 13.67 -1.23
C LEU A 6 1.60 12.82 -2.28
N LEU A 7 0.88 13.45 -3.21
CA LEU A 7 0.25 12.78 -4.34
C LEU A 7 1.27 12.11 -5.27
N ILE A 8 2.32 12.83 -5.67
CA ILE A 8 3.36 12.31 -6.58
C ILE A 8 4.05 11.09 -5.96
N LEU A 9 4.47 11.21 -4.69
CA LEU A 9 5.13 10.12 -3.99
C LEU A 9 4.15 8.96 -3.74
N GLY A 10 2.89 9.24 -3.41
CA GLY A 10 1.84 8.23 -3.29
C GLY A 10 1.64 7.41 -4.56
N CYS A 11 1.54 8.09 -5.71
CA CYS A 11 1.50 7.43 -7.02
C CYS A 11 2.75 6.57 -7.27
N LEU A 12 3.93 7.11 -6.98
CA LEU A 12 5.19 6.37 -7.16
C LEU A 12 5.24 5.11 -6.29
N VAL A 13 4.86 5.20 -5.01
CA VAL A 13 4.73 4.03 -4.13
C VAL A 13 3.75 3.01 -4.73
N GLY A 14 2.56 3.45 -5.16
CA GLY A 14 1.54 2.56 -5.73
C GLY A 14 2.05 1.77 -6.93
N SER A 15 2.70 2.46 -7.86
CA SER A 15 3.30 1.84 -9.04
C SER A 15 4.44 0.88 -8.70
N LEU A 16 5.34 1.26 -7.79
CA LEU A 16 6.48 0.41 -7.41
C LEU A 16 6.04 -0.86 -6.68
N ILE A 17 5.03 -0.78 -5.80
CA ILE A 17 4.45 -1.97 -5.18
C ILE A 17 3.86 -2.88 -6.25
N LYS A 18 3.09 -2.34 -7.19
CA LYS A 18 2.49 -3.16 -8.25
C LYS A 18 3.54 -3.86 -9.11
N LEU A 19 4.62 -3.17 -9.47
CA LEU A 19 5.75 -3.76 -10.19
C LEU A 19 6.41 -4.89 -9.38
N ALA A 20 6.59 -4.69 -8.07
CA ALA A 20 7.13 -5.73 -7.19
C ALA A 20 6.21 -6.96 -7.13
N ASP A 21 4.88 -6.77 -7.08
CA ASP A 21 3.88 -7.85 -7.16
C ASP A 21 4.03 -8.61 -8.49
N ASP A 22 3.98 -7.89 -9.61
CA ASP A 22 3.95 -8.50 -10.94
C ASP A 22 5.25 -9.23 -11.30
N ILE A 23 6.40 -8.79 -10.78
CA ILE A 23 7.67 -9.54 -10.86
C ILE A 23 7.62 -10.79 -9.98
N SER A 24 7.09 -10.68 -8.75
CA SER A 24 7.02 -11.80 -7.79
C SER A 24 6.08 -12.91 -8.27
N ASP A 25 4.94 -12.53 -8.82
CA ASP A 25 3.90 -13.43 -9.32
C ASP A 25 4.22 -14.02 -10.71
N LYS A 26 5.38 -13.64 -11.30
CA LYS A 26 5.84 -14.02 -12.64
C LYS A 26 4.98 -13.50 -13.78
N ASN A 27 4.15 -12.48 -13.56
CA ASN A 27 3.40 -11.83 -14.62
C ASN A 27 4.36 -11.23 -15.67
N LEU A 28 5.48 -10.66 -15.25
CA LEU A 28 6.45 -10.02 -16.13
C LEU A 28 7.55 -10.96 -16.70
N ARG A 29 7.49 -12.28 -16.47
CA ARG A 29 8.50 -13.27 -16.91
C ARG A 29 9.97 -12.96 -16.54
N ILE A 30 10.19 -12.10 -15.54
CA ILE A 30 11.53 -11.75 -15.03
C ILE A 30 11.84 -12.60 -13.78
N ASN A 31 13.13 -12.73 -13.43
CA ASN A 31 13.53 -13.40 -12.18
C ASN A 31 12.93 -12.67 -10.95
N ARG A 32 12.28 -13.43 -10.07
CA ARG A 32 11.63 -12.93 -8.84
C ARG A 32 12.55 -12.11 -7.94
N LEU A 33 13.87 -12.34 -7.99
CA LEU A 33 14.84 -11.54 -7.23
C LEU A 33 14.85 -10.07 -7.64
N PHE A 34 14.43 -9.73 -8.87
CA PHE A 34 14.29 -8.34 -9.29
C PHE A 34 13.16 -7.61 -8.56
N ALA A 35 12.25 -8.30 -7.85
CA ALA A 35 11.27 -7.62 -6.98
C ALA A 35 11.93 -6.96 -5.75
N ILE A 36 13.12 -7.41 -5.34
CA ILE A 36 13.84 -6.89 -4.16
C ILE A 36 14.18 -5.40 -4.28
N PRO A 37 14.84 -4.91 -5.36
CA PRO A 37 15.13 -3.48 -5.49
C PRO A 37 13.86 -2.62 -5.50
N PHE A 38 12.78 -3.03 -6.17
CA PHE A 38 11.50 -2.30 -6.10
C PHE A 38 10.94 -2.28 -4.67
N GLY A 39 11.01 -3.43 -3.99
CA GLY A 39 10.77 -3.60 -2.56
C GLY A 39 11.42 -2.52 -1.70
N ILE A 40 12.75 -2.47 -1.77
CA ILE A 40 13.58 -1.53 -1.01
C ILE A 40 13.22 -0.08 -1.36
N ILE A 41 13.03 0.25 -2.64
CA ILE A 41 12.73 1.62 -3.07
C ILE A 41 11.36 2.07 -2.55
N TYR A 42 10.30 1.28 -2.77
CA TYR A 42 8.97 1.68 -2.30
C TYR A 42 8.92 1.69 -0.77
N GLY A 43 9.56 0.75 -0.09
CA GLY A 43 9.59 0.67 1.36
C GLY A 43 10.32 1.86 1.97
N SER A 44 11.44 2.26 1.37
CA SER A 44 12.15 3.47 1.77
C SER A 44 11.32 4.73 1.56
N LEU A 45 10.59 4.80 0.44
CA LEU A 45 9.71 5.92 0.11
C LEU A 45 8.54 6.01 1.10
N MET A 46 7.87 4.89 1.39
CA MET A 46 6.82 4.81 2.41
C MET A 46 7.36 5.23 3.78
N GLY A 47 8.50 4.67 4.22
CA GLY A 47 9.13 5.03 5.48
C GLY A 47 9.45 6.52 5.58
N TYR A 48 9.98 7.11 4.51
CA TYR A 48 10.22 8.56 4.43
C TYR A 48 8.92 9.37 4.54
N MET A 49 7.87 8.98 3.82
CA MET A 49 6.58 9.67 3.90
C MET A 49 5.98 9.57 5.31
N MET A 50 6.12 8.41 5.97
CA MET A 50 5.65 8.18 7.34
C MET A 50 6.35 9.06 8.38
N ILE A 51 7.62 9.41 8.19
CA ILE A 51 8.32 10.35 9.09
C ILE A 51 8.02 11.81 8.76
N ALA A 52 7.70 12.11 7.50
CA ALA A 52 7.51 13.47 7.01
C ALA A 52 6.06 13.99 7.10
N ASP A 53 5.08 13.09 7.25
CA ASP A 53 3.67 13.43 7.23
C ASP A 53 2.82 12.48 8.11
N ILE A 54 1.97 13.05 8.98
CA ILE A 54 1.20 12.26 9.95
C ILE A 54 0.09 11.43 9.28
N ASP A 55 -0.57 11.94 8.25
CA ASP A 55 -1.60 11.18 7.55
C ASP A 55 -0.97 9.99 6.82
N ALA A 56 0.21 10.20 6.21
CA ALA A 56 0.99 9.12 5.61
C ALA A 56 1.46 8.09 6.64
N ALA A 57 1.88 8.53 7.83
CA ALA A 57 2.23 7.65 8.95
C ALA A 57 1.07 6.71 9.31
N LEU A 58 -0.13 7.26 9.45
CA LEU A 58 -1.33 6.51 9.81
C LEU A 58 -1.73 5.53 8.70
N ILE A 59 -1.77 6.01 7.45
CA ILE A 59 -2.21 5.21 6.29
C ILE A 59 -1.23 4.09 6.00
N PHE A 60 0.04 4.39 5.77
CA PHE A 60 1.02 3.37 5.42
C PHE A 60 1.36 2.47 6.59
N GLY A 61 1.37 3.00 7.83
CA GLY A 61 1.49 2.16 9.02
C GLY A 61 0.31 1.19 9.15
N GLY A 62 -0.91 1.68 8.99
CA GLY A 62 -2.12 0.86 9.06
C GLY A 62 -2.18 -0.20 7.96
N ILE A 63 -1.98 0.18 6.70
CA ILE A 63 -1.96 -0.75 5.56
C ILE A 63 -0.88 -1.81 5.75
N SER A 64 0.35 -1.41 6.11
CA SER A 64 1.45 -2.37 6.31
C SER A 64 1.14 -3.36 7.42
N LEU A 65 0.55 -2.90 8.53
CA LEU A 65 0.17 -3.76 9.65
C LEU A 65 -0.98 -4.69 9.28
N GLY A 66 -2.02 -4.18 8.59
CA GLY A 66 -3.13 -4.98 8.11
C GLY A 66 -2.68 -6.08 7.14
N CYS A 67 -1.81 -5.74 6.18
CA CYS A 67 -1.21 -6.69 5.24
C CYS A 67 -0.27 -7.71 5.91
N LEU A 68 0.46 -7.30 6.96
CA LEU A 68 1.31 -8.20 7.72
C LEU A 68 0.46 -9.24 8.46
N VAL A 69 -0.59 -8.80 9.16
CA VAL A 69 -1.48 -9.67 9.94
C VAL A 69 -2.33 -10.58 9.04
N SER A 70 -2.73 -10.11 7.86
CA SER A 70 -3.45 -10.95 6.89
C SER A 70 -2.55 -11.97 6.16
N GLY A 71 -1.23 -11.87 6.32
CA GLY A 71 -0.27 -12.75 5.64
C GLY A 71 -0.04 -12.39 4.17
N LYS A 72 -0.46 -11.19 3.72
CA LYS A 72 -0.26 -10.76 2.33
C LYS A 72 1.20 -10.45 2.00
N ILE A 73 2.01 -10.14 3.00
CA ILE A 73 3.46 -9.98 2.83
C ILE A 73 4.10 -11.37 2.69
N ASN A 74 4.08 -11.91 1.48
CA ASN A 74 4.49 -13.29 1.18
C ASN A 74 5.59 -13.42 0.10
N SER A 75 6.18 -12.30 -0.34
CA SER A 75 7.23 -12.25 -1.37
C SER A 75 8.52 -11.60 -0.84
N ASN A 76 9.67 -11.99 -1.42
CA ASN A 76 10.96 -11.38 -1.05
C ASN A 76 10.92 -9.85 -1.24
N GLY A 77 10.34 -9.36 -2.33
CA GLY A 77 10.17 -7.93 -2.56
C GLY A 77 9.48 -7.23 -1.40
N HIS A 78 8.39 -7.81 -0.89
CA HIS A 78 7.66 -7.23 0.23
C HIS A 78 8.39 -7.34 1.57
N TYR A 79 9.09 -8.44 1.83
CA TYR A 79 9.90 -8.55 3.05
C TYR A 79 10.99 -7.49 3.10
N PHE A 80 11.70 -7.25 1.99
CA PHE A 80 12.70 -6.19 1.91
C PHE A 80 12.08 -4.80 1.97
N GLY A 81 10.89 -4.59 1.39
CA GLY A 81 10.16 -3.34 1.52
C GLY A 81 9.74 -3.05 2.96
N LEU A 82 9.20 -4.04 3.67
CA LEU A 82 8.87 -3.92 5.09
C LEU A 82 10.12 -3.65 5.94
N ALA A 83 11.23 -4.35 5.66
CA ALA A 83 12.50 -4.10 6.34
C ALA A 83 13.01 -2.66 6.13
N ALA A 84 12.86 -2.11 4.92
CA ALA A 84 13.22 -0.72 4.63
C ALA A 84 12.34 0.29 5.38
N ILE A 85 11.01 0.05 5.45
CA ILE A 85 10.09 0.87 6.25
C ILE A 85 10.54 0.86 7.72
N LEU A 86 10.76 -0.33 8.28
CA LEU A 86 11.15 -0.52 9.67
C LEU A 86 12.51 0.13 9.97
N ALA A 87 13.49 0.04 9.06
CA ALA A 87 14.78 0.67 9.22
C ALA A 87 14.64 2.21 9.35
N ILE A 88 13.91 2.85 8.43
CA ILE A 88 13.72 4.30 8.48
C ILE A 88 12.98 4.73 9.75
N VAL A 89 11.91 4.03 10.09
CA VAL A 89 11.12 4.30 11.29
C VAL A 89 11.95 4.10 12.56
N PHE A 90 12.79 3.06 12.61
CA PHE A 90 13.65 2.78 13.76
C PHE A 90 14.69 3.89 13.99
N PHE A 91 15.34 4.38 12.94
CA PHE A 91 16.39 5.39 13.08
C PHE A 91 15.86 6.82 13.32
N ASN A 92 14.66 7.14 12.85
CA ASN A 92 14.11 8.49 12.95
C ASN A 92 13.01 8.62 14.01
N GLY A 93 12.49 7.50 14.49
CA GLY A 93 11.27 7.45 15.28
C GLY A 93 10.03 7.76 14.44
N ILE A 94 8.86 7.37 14.96
CA ILE A 94 7.57 7.72 14.39
C ILE A 94 6.57 7.97 15.51
N LYS A 95 5.68 8.93 15.30
CA LYS A 95 4.54 9.15 16.20
C LYS A 95 3.31 8.52 15.56
N LEU A 96 2.97 7.32 16.01
CA LEU A 96 1.74 6.64 15.59
C LEU A 96 0.65 6.85 16.64
N SER A 97 -0.55 7.15 16.16
CA SER A 97 -1.77 7.16 16.97
C SER A 97 -2.38 5.76 17.01
N PRO A 98 -3.17 5.39 18.06
CA PRO A 98 -3.98 4.18 18.05
C PRO A 98 -4.89 4.02 16.82
N LEU A 99 -5.20 5.11 16.10
CA LEU A 99 -5.92 5.10 14.82
C LEU A 99 -5.29 4.16 13.77
N VAL A 100 -3.98 3.90 13.86
CA VAL A 100 -3.29 2.92 13.00
C VAL A 100 -3.95 1.55 13.07
N PHE A 101 -4.40 1.13 14.26
CA PHE A 101 -5.05 -0.17 14.42
C PHE A 101 -6.42 -0.23 13.73
N MET A 102 -7.15 0.89 13.67
CA MET A 102 -8.40 0.96 12.92
C MET A 102 -8.16 0.85 11.41
N ILE A 103 -7.18 1.60 10.89
CA ILE A 103 -6.80 1.52 9.47
C ILE A 103 -6.30 0.12 9.12
N ALA A 104 -5.51 -0.49 10.01
CA ALA A 104 -5.04 -1.86 9.85
C ALA A 104 -6.18 -2.87 9.84
N ALA A 105 -7.22 -2.69 10.67
CA ALA A 105 -8.40 -3.54 10.64
C ALA A 105 -9.13 -3.44 9.30
N PHE A 106 -9.31 -2.23 8.76
CA PHE A 106 -9.92 -2.07 7.44
C PHE A 106 -9.10 -2.72 6.32
N ALA A 107 -7.78 -2.51 6.32
CA ALA A 107 -6.87 -3.16 5.38
C ALA A 107 -6.91 -4.70 5.52
N PHE A 108 -6.94 -5.22 6.75
CA PHE A 108 -7.07 -6.65 7.01
C PHE A 108 -8.36 -7.23 6.41
N PHE A 109 -9.51 -6.55 6.60
CA PHE A 109 -10.79 -7.00 6.04
C PHE A 109 -10.80 -7.04 4.51
N ASP A 110 -10.15 -6.09 3.86
CA ASP A 110 -10.00 -6.13 2.40
C ASP A 110 -9.24 -7.37 1.93
N GLU A 111 -8.23 -7.81 2.70
CA GLU A 111 -7.44 -9.00 2.35
C GLU A 111 -8.10 -10.32 2.74
N MET A 112 -9.01 -10.32 3.72
CA MET A 112 -9.81 -11.53 4.06
C MET A 112 -10.70 -12.00 2.91
N GLY A 113 -11.00 -11.14 1.93
CA GLY A 113 -11.74 -11.52 0.73
C GLY A 113 -11.16 -12.68 -0.05
N GLU A 114 -9.83 -12.79 -0.10
CA GLU A 114 -9.14 -13.89 -0.77
C GLU A 114 -9.36 -15.24 -0.04
N ILE A 115 -9.59 -15.19 1.28
CA ILE A 115 -9.78 -16.37 2.12
C ILE A 115 -11.24 -16.82 2.11
N ILE A 116 -12.18 -15.89 2.25
CA ILE A 116 -13.60 -16.23 2.49
C ILE A 116 -14.34 -16.55 1.17
N LYS A 117 -13.75 -16.31 -0.01
CA LYS A 117 -14.27 -16.66 -1.35
C LYS A 117 -15.76 -16.37 -1.56
N ILE A 118 -16.25 -15.25 -1.02
CA ILE A 118 -17.65 -14.81 -1.20
C ILE A 118 -17.79 -14.19 -2.59
N SER A 119 -18.41 -14.93 -3.52
CA SER A 119 -18.58 -14.50 -4.92
C SER A 119 -19.26 -13.14 -5.07
N SER A 120 -20.28 -12.83 -4.25
CA SER A 120 -21.03 -11.57 -4.33
C SER A 120 -20.22 -10.33 -3.92
N MET A 121 -19.13 -10.50 -3.18
CA MET A 121 -18.31 -9.41 -2.66
C MET A 121 -16.95 -9.28 -3.36
N HIS A 122 -16.72 -10.03 -4.45
CA HIS A 122 -15.45 -10.01 -5.16
C HIS A 122 -15.01 -8.59 -5.57
N LEU A 123 -15.94 -7.72 -5.99
CA LEU A 123 -15.63 -6.33 -6.32
C LEU A 123 -15.20 -5.50 -5.10
N VAL A 124 -15.78 -5.78 -3.92
CA VAL A 124 -15.46 -5.08 -2.66
C VAL A 124 -14.00 -5.30 -2.30
N PHE A 125 -13.58 -6.57 -2.30
CA PHE A 125 -12.21 -6.96 -1.98
C PHE A 125 -11.23 -6.54 -3.07
N LYS A 126 -11.57 -6.72 -4.34
CA LYS A 126 -10.72 -6.33 -5.47
C LYS A 126 -10.35 -4.85 -5.47
N TYR A 127 -11.27 -3.98 -5.05
CA TYR A 127 -11.06 -2.53 -5.03
C TYR A 127 -10.73 -1.98 -3.64
N ARG A 128 -10.44 -2.83 -2.65
CA ARG A 128 -10.11 -2.43 -1.29
C ARG A 128 -11.10 -1.43 -0.68
N LEU A 129 -12.40 -1.76 -0.80
CA LEU A 129 -13.45 -0.83 -0.42
C LEU A 129 -13.57 -0.65 1.09
N PHE A 130 -13.21 -1.63 1.93
CA PHE A 130 -13.26 -1.46 3.38
C PHE A 130 -12.29 -0.37 3.83
N LEU A 131 -11.06 -0.37 3.29
CA LEU A 131 -10.07 0.66 3.55
C LEU A 131 -10.53 2.04 3.07
N LYS A 132 -11.12 2.14 1.87
CA LYS A 132 -11.61 3.42 1.33
C LYS A 132 -12.76 4.00 2.14
N ILE A 133 -13.77 3.18 2.43
CA ILE A 133 -14.94 3.60 3.21
C ILE A 133 -14.51 3.94 4.64
N GLY A 134 -13.66 3.10 5.24
CA GLY A 134 -13.12 3.34 6.57
C GLY A 134 -12.32 4.64 6.66
N LEU A 135 -11.44 4.90 5.69
CA LEU A 135 -10.67 6.14 5.65
C LEU A 135 -11.56 7.37 5.43
N PHE A 136 -12.57 7.26 4.55
CA PHE A 136 -13.52 8.34 4.32
C PHE A 136 -14.37 8.64 5.56
N LEU A 137 -14.75 7.61 6.33
CA LEU A 137 -15.43 7.79 7.61
C LEU A 137 -14.52 8.50 8.62
N LEU A 138 -13.25 8.09 8.73
CA LEU A 138 -12.27 8.76 9.59
C LEU A 138 -12.09 10.24 9.19
N PHE A 139 -12.15 10.56 7.90
CA PHE A 139 -12.10 11.94 7.41
C PHE A 139 -13.33 12.75 7.81
N ILE A 140 -14.54 12.20 7.66
CA ILE A 140 -15.79 12.87 8.11
C ILE A 140 -15.77 13.14 9.62
N LEU A 141 -15.16 12.25 10.39
CA LEU A 141 -15.00 12.37 11.85
C LEU A 141 -13.84 13.28 12.26
N ASP A 142 -13.15 13.92 11.30
CA ASP A 142 -11.98 14.79 11.54
C ASP A 142 -10.81 14.08 12.25
N LEU A 143 -10.70 12.77 12.06
CA LEU A 143 -9.63 11.93 12.62
C LEU A 143 -8.45 11.76 11.66
N ILE A 144 -8.63 12.07 10.38
CA ILE A 144 -7.58 12.11 9.38
C ILE A 144 -7.78 13.30 8.44
N GLY A 145 -6.68 13.91 7.99
CA GLY A 145 -6.74 15.03 7.07
C GLY A 145 -7.20 14.62 5.66
N PHE A 146 -7.66 15.61 4.90
CA PHE A 146 -7.99 15.42 3.47
C PHE A 146 -6.77 14.92 2.67
N ASN A 147 -5.55 15.30 3.07
CA ASN A 147 -4.31 14.81 2.46
C ASN A 147 -4.19 13.29 2.58
N GLY A 148 -4.58 12.70 3.71
CA GLY A 148 -4.62 11.25 3.86
C GLY A 148 -5.55 10.58 2.86
N VAL A 149 -6.76 11.12 2.67
CA VAL A 149 -7.70 10.60 1.65
C VAL A 149 -7.06 10.68 0.26
N LEU A 150 -6.53 11.84 -0.11
CA LEU A 150 -5.84 12.04 -1.38
C LEU A 150 -4.68 11.06 -1.58
N LEU A 151 -3.87 10.80 -0.53
CA LEU A 151 -2.78 9.83 -0.58
C LEU A 151 -3.27 8.44 -0.95
N LEU A 152 -4.29 7.95 -0.25
CA LEU A 152 -4.82 6.60 -0.49
C LEU A 152 -5.32 6.47 -1.93
N PHE A 153 -6.11 7.46 -2.40
CA PHE A 153 -6.65 7.42 -3.75
C PHE A 153 -5.57 7.51 -4.83
N ALA A 154 -4.54 8.35 -4.64
CA ALA A 154 -3.41 8.45 -5.57
C ALA A 154 -2.60 7.16 -5.62
N PHE A 155 -2.28 6.59 -4.46
CA PHE A 155 -1.62 5.30 -4.32
C PHE A 155 -2.40 4.18 -5.04
N ASP A 156 -3.69 4.03 -4.74
CA ASP A 156 -4.52 2.97 -5.33
C ASP A 156 -4.72 3.17 -6.83
N PHE A 157 -4.92 4.41 -7.28
CA PHE A 157 -5.05 4.72 -8.69
C PHE A 157 -3.81 4.30 -9.47
N ALA A 158 -2.62 4.67 -8.98
CA ALA A 158 -1.36 4.31 -9.61
C ALA A 158 -1.12 2.79 -9.60
N TYR A 159 -1.43 2.11 -8.49
CA TYR A 159 -1.35 0.65 -8.39
C TYR A 159 -2.21 -0.04 -9.46
N ILE A 160 -3.48 0.37 -9.60
CA ILE A 160 -4.41 -0.20 -10.60
C ILE A 160 -3.95 0.13 -12.03
N LEU A 161 -3.50 1.36 -12.26
CA LEU A 161 -3.06 1.81 -13.57
C LEU A 161 -1.82 1.02 -14.04
N THR A 162 -0.81 0.88 -13.18
CA THR A 162 0.40 0.09 -13.47
C THR A 162 0.04 -1.35 -13.80
N GLY A 163 -0.85 -1.98 -13.02
CA GLY A 163 -1.24 -3.37 -13.28
C GLY A 163 -1.95 -3.56 -14.63
N ARG A 164 -2.73 -2.56 -15.07
CA ARG A 164 -3.33 -2.57 -16.41
C ARG A 164 -2.29 -2.42 -17.52
N LEU A 165 -1.28 -1.59 -17.32
CA LEU A 165 -0.21 -1.39 -18.30
C LEU A 165 0.66 -2.65 -18.43
N ASP A 166 1.06 -3.25 -17.32
CA ASP A 166 1.87 -4.46 -17.31
C ASP A 166 1.15 -5.63 -17.98
N SER A 167 -0.16 -5.81 -17.70
CA SER A 167 -0.96 -6.84 -18.36
C SER A 167 -1.03 -6.69 -19.89
N ARG A 168 -1.03 -5.46 -20.40
CA ARG A 168 -1.02 -5.21 -21.85
C ARG A 168 0.33 -5.54 -22.47
N LEU A 169 1.42 -5.13 -21.82
CA LEU A 169 2.79 -5.41 -22.29
C LEU A 169 3.06 -6.91 -22.38
N VAL A 170 2.56 -7.70 -21.42
CA VAL A 170 2.71 -9.16 -21.44
C VAL A 170 1.91 -9.83 -22.55
N HIS A 171 0.79 -9.23 -22.99
CA HIS A 171 -0.01 -9.76 -24.10
C HIS A 171 0.53 -9.38 -25.49
N GLU A 172 1.39 -8.36 -25.58
CA GLU A 172 2.01 -7.92 -26.84
C GLU A 172 3.35 -8.63 -27.15
N ILE A 173 3.90 -9.43 -26.21
CA ILE A 173 5.16 -10.19 -26.34
C ILE A 173 4.91 -11.70 -26.48
#